data_AF-A0A353VHW1-F1
#
_entry.id   AF-A0A353VHW1-F1
#
_cell.length_a   1.000
_cell.length_b   1.000
_cell.length_c   1.000
_cell.angle_alpha   90.00
_cell.angle_beta   90.00
_cell.angle_gamma   90.00
#
_symmetry.space_group_name_H-M   'P 1'
#
loop_
_entity.id
_entity.type
_entity.pdbx_description
1 polymer ?
#
loop_
_entity_poly.entity_id
_entity_poly.type
_entity_poly.pdbx_seq_one_letter_code
_entity_poly.pdbx_strand_id
1 'polypeptide(L)'
;MNVEQTLEQRVLKAIDLIKPYLQEDGGDMEFIDITSDNVVRIELLGSCKSCNMNSFTFQNGIKESILRTVPEIKGVQAINWLNE
;
A
#
# COMPACT_ATOMS: atom_id res chain seq x y z
N MET A 1 -7.89 25.56 8.17
CA MET A 1 -8.60 24.29 7.90
C MET A 1 -7.92 23.23 8.75
N ASN A 2 -8.45 22.94 9.94
CA ASN A 2 -7.96 21.84 10.77
C ASN A 2 -8.57 20.57 10.22
N VAL A 3 -7.85 19.93 9.30
CA VAL A 3 -8.21 18.60 8.86
C VAL A 3 -7.80 17.67 9.99
N GLU A 4 -8.78 17.21 10.78
CA GLU A 4 -8.58 16.07 11.66
C GLU A 4 -8.06 14.92 10.79
N GLN A 5 -6.80 14.57 10.98
CA GLN A 5 -6.14 13.57 10.14
C GLN A 5 -6.70 12.20 10.50
N THR A 6 -7.70 11.74 9.75
CA THR A 6 -8.22 10.38 9.90
C THR A 6 -7.16 9.35 9.52
N LEU A 7 -7.33 8.12 10.00
CA LEU A 7 -6.42 7.01 9.70
C LEU A 7 -6.19 6.88 8.18
N GLU A 8 -7.26 7.02 7.40
CA GLU A 8 -7.24 7.00 5.94
C GLU A 8 -6.33 8.08 5.37
N GLN A 9 -6.38 9.31 5.89
CA GLN A 9 -5.52 10.39 5.41
C GLN A 9 -4.04 10.15 5.69
N ARG A 10 -3.73 9.51 6.84
CA ARG A 10 -2.35 9.13 7.16
C ARG A 10 -1.85 8.05 6.21
N VAL A 11 -2.69 7.06 5.92
CA VAL A 11 -2.41 5.99 4.96
C VAL A 11 -2.23 6.56 3.55
N LEU A 12 -3.14 7.44 3.11
CA LEU A 12 -3.04 8.14 1.83
C LEU A 12 -1.73 8.93 1.70
N LYS A 13 -1.32 9.66 2.74
CA LYS A 13 -0.02 10.34 2.75
C LYS A 13 1.14 9.38 2.62
N ALA A 14 1.11 8.24 3.33
CA ALA A 14 2.15 7.22 3.22
C ALA A 14 2.21 6.66 1.79
N ILE A 15 1.06 6.39 1.18
CA ILE A 15 0.93 5.90 -0.19
C ILE A 15 1.45 6.93 -1.20
N ASP A 16 1.08 8.19 -1.04
CA ASP A 16 1.50 9.30 -1.92
C ASP A 16 3.02 9.51 -1.90
N LEU A 17 3.67 9.27 -0.75
CA LEU A 17 5.12 9.30 -0.64
C LEU A 17 5.80 8.11 -1.35
N ILE A 18 5.15 6.94 -1.40
CA ILE A 18 5.71 5.72 -2.00
C ILE A 18 5.40 5.65 -3.50
N LYS A 19 4.27 6.20 -3.94
CA LYS A 19 3.82 6.28 -5.35
C LYS A 19 4.92 6.67 -6.34
N PRO A 20 5.67 7.78 -6.17
CA PRO A 20 6.71 8.15 -7.13
C PRO A 20 7.82 7.10 -7.23
N TYR A 21 8.23 6.49 -6.10
CA TYR A 21 9.23 5.42 -6.11
C TYR A 21 8.74 4.15 -6.80
N LEU A 22 7.45 3.83 -6.65
CA LEU A 22 6.84 2.72 -7.38
C LEU A 22 6.75 3.01 -8.88
N GLN A 23 6.38 4.24 -9.25
CA GLN A 23 6.28 4.69 -10.64
C GLN A 23 7.63 4.67 -11.35
N GLU A 24 8.72 5.00 -10.64
CA GLU A 24 10.09 4.86 -11.15
C GLU A 24 10.45 3.39 -11.46
N ASP A 25 9.95 2.44 -10.67
CA ASP A 25 10.11 0.99 -10.91
C ASP A 25 9.11 0.45 -11.96
N GLY A 26 8.21 1.30 -12.47
CA GLY A 26 7.16 0.93 -13.43
C GLY A 26 5.95 0.26 -12.80
N GLY A 27 5.80 0.32 -11.48
CA GLY A 27 4.62 -0.06 -10.72
C GLY A 27 3.78 1.15 -10.29
N ASP A 28 2.57 0.93 -9.82
CA ASP A 28 1.74 1.97 -9.21
C ASP A 28 0.85 1.32 -8.14
N MET A 29 0.22 2.11 -7.27
CA MET A 29 -0.72 1.59 -6.29
C MET A 29 -1.78 2.61 -5.90
N GLU A 30 -2.98 2.14 -5.63
CA GLU A 30 -4.12 2.96 -5.24
C GLU A 30 -4.71 2.49 -3.90
N PHE A 31 -5.11 3.45 -3.07
CA PHE A 31 -5.82 3.16 -1.82
C PHE A 31 -7.27 2.81 -2.12
N ILE A 32 -7.75 1.70 -1.56
CA ILE A 32 -9.14 1.24 -1.76
C ILE A 32 -9.97 1.52 -0.51
N ASP A 33 -9.61 0.92 0.62
CA ASP A 33 -10.39 1.00 1.86
C ASP A 33 -9.58 0.49 3.08
N ILE A 34 -10.08 0.70 4.30
CA ILE A 34 -9.53 0.10 5.52
C ILE A 34 -10.57 -0.82 6.16
N THR A 35 -10.22 -2.09 6.32
CA THR A 35 -11.12 -3.05 6.96
C THR A 35 -11.34 -2.75 8.44
N SER A 36 -12.40 -3.30 9.02
CA SER A 36 -12.69 -3.22 10.46
C SER A 36 -11.59 -3.82 11.36
N ASP A 37 -10.64 -4.57 10.79
CA ASP A 37 -9.47 -5.10 11.51
C ASP A 37 -8.25 -4.15 11.41
N ASN A 38 -8.44 -2.93 10.92
CA ASN A 38 -7.40 -1.95 10.59
C ASN A 38 -6.42 -2.47 9.53
N VAL A 39 -6.90 -3.25 8.55
CA VAL A 39 -6.06 -3.70 7.42
C VAL A 39 -6.34 -2.80 6.22
N VAL A 40 -5.30 -2.15 5.71
CA VAL A 40 -5.39 -1.31 4.52
C VAL A 40 -5.49 -2.17 3.28
N ARG A 41 -6.52 -1.97 2.48
CA ARG A 41 -6.66 -2.55 1.15
C ARG A 41 -6.14 -1.58 0.11
N ILE A 42 -5.22 -2.06 -0.71
CA ILE A 42 -4.69 -1.31 -1.86
C ILE A 42 -4.88 -2.13 -3.13
N GLU A 43 -4.90 -1.44 -4.26
CA GLU A 43 -4.81 -2.06 -5.58
C GLU A 43 -3.43 -1.76 -6.17
N LEU A 44 -2.71 -2.79 -6.60
CA LEU A 44 -1.39 -2.63 -7.22
C LEU A 44 -1.55 -2.52 -8.74
N LEU A 45 -1.13 -1.41 -9.31
CA LEU A 45 -1.22 -1.11 -10.72
C LEU A 45 0.16 -1.28 -11.40
N GLY A 46 0.16 -1.39 -12.74
CA GLY A 46 1.40 -1.43 -13.54
C GLY A 46 2.19 -2.74 -13.52
N SER A 47 3.50 -2.65 -13.75
CA SER A 47 4.43 -3.78 -13.91
C SER A 47 4.67 -4.58 -12.62
N CYS A 48 4.20 -4.06 -11.49
CA CYS A 48 4.25 -4.75 -10.20
C CYS A 48 3.51 -6.11 -10.23
N LYS A 49 2.58 -6.31 -11.18
CA LYS A 49 1.88 -7.58 -11.42
C LYS A 49 2.74 -8.68 -12.07
N SER A 50 3.82 -8.32 -12.75
CA SER A 50 4.58 -9.26 -13.61
C SER A 50 5.93 -9.68 -13.03
N CYS A 51 6.35 -9.13 -11.89
CA CYS A 51 7.61 -9.53 -11.26
C CYS A 51 7.45 -10.88 -10.54
N ASN A 52 7.56 -11.96 -11.31
CA ASN A 52 7.48 -13.37 -10.89
C ASN A 52 8.64 -13.83 -9.96
N MET A 53 9.50 -12.92 -9.52
CA MET A 53 10.57 -13.24 -8.57
C MET A 53 10.37 -12.51 -7.25
N ASN A 54 10.08 -13.30 -6.21
CA ASN A 54 10.06 -12.92 -4.79
C ASN A 54 9.02 -11.87 -4.37
N SER A 55 7.81 -12.00 -4.91
CA SER A 55 6.57 -11.32 -4.52
C SER A 55 6.40 -11.12 -3.00
N PHE A 56 6.76 -12.11 -2.16
CA PHE A 56 6.58 -12.02 -0.71
C PHE A 56 7.42 -10.91 -0.04
N THR A 57 8.68 -10.73 -0.46
CA THR A 57 9.59 -9.74 0.15
C THR A 57 9.16 -8.32 -0.20
N PHE A 58 8.71 -8.10 -1.44
CA PHE A 58 8.25 -6.80 -1.90
C PHE A 58 6.97 -6.36 -1.19
N GLN A 59 5.99 -7.26 -1.09
CA GLN A 59 4.76 -7.00 -0.34
C GLN A 59 5.05 -6.69 1.13
N ASN A 60 5.97 -7.45 1.75
CA ASN A 60 6.42 -7.15 3.10
C ASN A 60 7.11 -5.78 3.18
N GLY A 61 7.95 -5.40 2.22
CA GLY A 61 8.62 -4.10 2.19
C GLY A 61 7.65 -2.91 2.16
N ILE A 62 6.59 -3.00 1.33
CA ILE A 62 5.51 -2.00 1.29
C ILE A 62 4.75 -1.98 2.61
N LYS A 63 4.36 -3.16 3.11
CA LYS A 63 3.63 -3.31 4.38
C LYS A 63 4.43 -2.70 5.54
N GLU A 64 5.71 -3.01 5.65
CA GLU A 64 6.60 -2.48 6.70
C GLU A 64 6.78 -0.95 6.59
N SER A 65 6.87 -0.41 5.37
CA SER A 65 6.95 1.04 5.16
C SER A 65 5.68 1.77 5.61
N ILE A 66 4.51 1.20 5.30
CA ILE A 66 3.23 1.79 5.71
C ILE A 66 3.04 1.62 7.22
N LEU A 67 3.34 0.45 7.80
CA LEU A 67 3.30 0.21 9.25
C LEU A 67 4.22 1.16 10.03
N ARG A 68 5.41 1.46 9.49
CA ARG A 68 6.33 2.42 10.10
C ARG A 68 5.75 3.84 10.14
N THR A 69 4.95 4.21 9.14
CA THR A 69 4.30 5.54 9.06
C THR A 69 2.99 5.59 9.86
N VAL A 70 2.26 4.46 9.87
CA VAL A 70 0.95 4.30 10.47
C VAL A 70 0.93 2.98 11.26
N PRO A 71 1.44 2.96 12.52
CA PRO A 71 1.46 1.76 13.34
C PRO A 71 0.07 1.32 13.84
N GLU A 72 -0.97 2.12 13.59
CA GLU A 72 -2.36 1.82 13.94
C GLU A 72 -2.99 0.76 13.03
N ILE A 73 -2.47 0.59 11.81
CA ILE A 73 -2.93 -0.45 10.90
C ILE A 73 -2.27 -1.78 11.25
N LYS A 74 -3.00 -2.90 11.13
CA LYS A 74 -2.46 -4.24 11.37
C LYS A 74 -1.69 -4.80 10.16
N GLY A 75 -1.96 -4.27 8.98
CA GLY A 75 -1.29 -4.70 7.76
C GLY A 75 -1.85 -4.08 6.51
N VAL A 76 -1.26 -4.47 5.39
CA VAL A 76 -1.61 -4.00 4.04
C VAL A 76 -1.87 -5.21 3.17
N GLN A 77 -2.99 -5.20 2.44
CA GLN A 77 -3.42 -6.27 1.56
C GLN A 77 -3.71 -5.74 0.17
N ALA A 78 -3.08 -6.33 -0.84
CA ALA A 78 -3.35 -6.00 -2.23
C ALA A 78 -4.53 -6.83 -2.76
N ILE A 79 -5.57 -6.19 -3.29
CA ILE A 79 -6.80 -6.88 -3.73
C ILE A 79 -6.64 -7.64 -5.06
N ASN A 80 -5.65 -7.26 -5.87
CA ASN A 80 -5.47 -7.74 -7.24
C ASN A 80 -4.13 -8.48 -7.45
N TRP A 81 -3.55 -8.97 -6.36
CA TRP A 81 -2.27 -9.69 -6.31
C TRP A 81 -2.38 -11.20 -6.60
N LEU A 82 -3.60 -11.72 -6.73
CA LEU A 82 -3.83 -13.10 -7.15
C LEU A 82 -3.65 -13.22 -8.67
N ASN A 83 -2.47 -13.63 -9.11
CA ASN A 83 -2.35 -14.41 -10.34
C ASN A 83 -2.65 -15.87 -9.96
N GLU A 84 -3.77 -16.40 -10.45
CA GLU A 84 -3.89 -17.84 -10.73
C GLU A 84 -3.12 -18.16 -12.03
#